data_AF-A0A2E0VP29-F1
#
_entry.id   AF-A0A2E0VP29-F1
#
_cell.length_a   1.000
_cell.length_b   1.000
_cell.length_c   1.000
_cell.angle_alpha   90.00
_cell.angle_beta   90.00
_cell.angle_gamma   90.00
#
_symmetry.space_group_name_H-M   'P 1'
#
loop_
_entity.id
_entity.type
_entity.pdbx_description
1 polymer ?
#
loop_
_entity_poly.entity_id
_entity_poly.type
_entity_poly.pdbx_seq_one_letter_code
_entity_poly.pdbx_strand_id
1 'polypeptide(L)'
;MTNILRQTFLAFFLLVFAFSASGQNNDPAYTVQIGTFVNPKPEDFKSLQTLGFVYAVPQTQNQADIFIGGFTDQLEAEKLAETLRSPQYGFANARMVELNTEGGHFYTMVQLEILTAGKEIDWEPYLQLGRIYVVLEDKMIKVYTGIFPDKATANGELPRIRAAGFKDAFVKDVNNVLLHEIGDFEIGPRKKKPLIPLNFDRPPAEQPVVETKKETQPAEVVVAQPEMLTSKGVEETPPAPPANKPAVNLSATLPDIRANVKRQSAIELQKVLKTLGTYSGKADGYYGPNTRAAYDRAVANNRQLKKYRILARYYYAPANTAKPGTVQWAINSLWEDSPAALEVLKQSSLPVAKAYRAYFEFVTKGPGATVNDLMNSAIKQAFANVKSDFPRFDPSATYAYVNIEQLILHLRYVQQVSPQEVEAPCWLFSKHPGPALNAFSASSQTLGLHMQNCGGFWDWEEVQLLHAIAQDIGAADHPSHSSTPVLASYFLNPQAPDAATQKELKQWNATLWSNLNAWSSRDPMFTDMVNALKITWFQTQVLLEDYYMNYGLKAEEATALALATIKAIAGEDLKRFM
;
A
#
# COMPACT_ATOMS: atom_id res chain seq x y z
N MET A 1 27.84 66.83 -39.16
CA MET A 1 28.10 66.08 -37.91
C MET A 1 26.84 65.34 -37.49
N THR A 2 26.46 64.33 -38.26
CA THR A 2 25.11 63.72 -38.24
C THR A 2 25.23 62.20 -38.25
N ASN A 3 26.13 61.65 -37.45
CA ASN A 3 26.34 60.20 -37.35
C ASN A 3 26.63 59.66 -35.95
N ILE A 4 26.73 60.50 -34.92
CA ILE A 4 27.03 60.03 -33.56
C ILE A 4 25.76 59.84 -32.71
N LEU A 5 24.65 60.53 -33.03
CA LEU A 5 23.39 60.36 -32.30
C LEU A 5 22.51 59.19 -32.77
N ARG A 6 22.87 58.52 -33.86
CA ARG A 6 22.09 57.39 -34.42
C ARG A 6 22.63 56.02 -34.02
N GLN A 7 23.84 55.95 -33.47
CA GLN A 7 24.48 54.69 -33.04
C GLN A 7 24.32 54.40 -31.55
N THR A 8 23.96 55.39 -30.72
CA THR A 8 23.67 55.17 -29.29
C THR A 8 22.24 54.67 -29.02
N PHE A 9 21.33 54.78 -29.99
CA PHE A 9 19.98 54.20 -29.86
C PHE A 9 19.89 52.73 -30.31
N LEU A 10 20.89 52.24 -31.06
CA LEU A 10 20.93 50.84 -31.52
C LEU A 10 21.71 49.91 -30.57
N ALA A 11 22.54 50.46 -29.68
CA ALA A 11 23.28 49.70 -28.68
C ALA A 11 22.49 49.50 -27.36
N PHE A 12 21.42 50.26 -27.12
CA PHE A 12 20.55 50.08 -25.95
C PHE A 12 19.33 49.18 -26.23
N PHE A 13 19.06 48.84 -27.50
CA PHE A 13 17.96 47.93 -27.88
C PHE A 13 18.41 46.47 -28.08
N LEU A 14 19.71 46.19 -27.97
CA LEU A 14 20.32 44.87 -28.17
C LEU A 14 20.89 44.27 -26.87
N LEU A 15 20.48 44.78 -25.71
CA LEU A 15 20.93 44.32 -24.39
C LEU A 15 19.77 44.06 -23.41
N VAL A 16 18.59 43.66 -23.91
CA VAL A 16 17.43 43.24 -23.07
C VAL A 16 16.80 41.90 -23.51
N PHE A 17 17.18 41.31 -24.66
CA PHE A 17 16.62 40.02 -25.11
C PHE A 17 17.57 38.83 -24.94
N ALA A 18 18.17 38.73 -23.76
CA ALA A 18 18.85 37.50 -23.31
C ALA A 18 18.40 37.13 -21.89
N PHE A 19 17.08 37.18 -21.64
CA PHE A 19 16.51 36.21 -20.72
C PHE A 19 16.43 34.91 -21.49
N SER A 20 17.40 34.03 -21.24
CA SER A 20 17.26 32.61 -21.51
C SER A 20 15.89 32.19 -21.01
N ALA A 21 15.00 31.83 -21.93
CA ALA A 21 13.88 30.97 -21.63
C ALA A 21 14.49 29.61 -21.23
N SER A 22 14.96 29.52 -19.98
CA SER A 22 14.84 28.29 -19.23
C SER A 22 13.37 27.92 -19.33
N GLY A 23 13.06 26.91 -20.15
CA GLY A 23 11.74 26.31 -20.16
C GLY A 23 11.45 25.94 -18.71
N GLN A 24 10.60 26.71 -18.05
CA GLN A 24 9.95 26.25 -16.85
C GLN A 24 9.25 24.96 -17.28
N ASN A 25 9.60 23.86 -16.64
CA ASN A 25 8.74 22.70 -16.71
C ASN A 25 7.41 23.17 -16.11
N ASN A 26 6.45 23.51 -16.97
CA ASN A 26 5.09 23.92 -16.60
C ASN A 26 4.29 22.69 -16.13
N ASP A 27 4.91 21.84 -15.35
CA ASP A 27 4.24 20.70 -14.76
C ASP A 27 3.38 21.21 -13.60
N PRO A 28 2.12 20.74 -13.47
CA PRO A 28 1.25 21.13 -12.37
C PRO A 28 1.89 20.76 -11.03
N ALA A 29 2.17 21.76 -10.20
CA ALA A 29 2.77 21.60 -8.89
C ALA A 29 1.74 21.64 -7.75
N TYR A 30 0.48 22.00 -8.06
CA TYR A 30 -0.57 22.17 -7.07
C TYR A 30 -1.87 21.47 -7.51
N THR A 31 -2.68 21.06 -6.54
CA THR A 31 -4.06 20.59 -6.74
C THR A 31 -4.93 21.16 -5.62
N VAL A 32 -6.25 21.04 -5.73
CA VAL A 32 -7.17 21.43 -4.66
C VAL A 32 -7.91 20.20 -4.16
N GLN A 33 -7.70 19.86 -2.89
CA GLN A 33 -8.50 18.86 -2.20
C GLN A 33 -9.79 19.53 -1.72
N ILE A 34 -10.93 19.08 -2.21
CA ILE A 34 -12.26 19.55 -1.81
C ILE A 34 -12.59 19.05 -0.39
N GLY A 35 -12.25 17.80 -0.11
CA GLY A 35 -12.47 17.15 1.17
C GLY A 35 -12.52 15.64 1.05
N THR A 36 -12.77 14.98 2.16
CA THR A 36 -12.93 13.53 2.24
C THR A 36 -14.42 13.19 2.36
N PHE A 37 -14.92 12.35 1.46
CA PHE A 37 -16.35 12.06 1.35
C PHE A 37 -16.61 10.56 1.42
N VAL A 38 -17.77 10.20 1.98
CA VAL A 38 -18.24 8.81 2.06
C VAL A 38 -19.18 8.55 0.88
N ASN A 39 -18.91 7.50 0.12
CA ASN A 39 -19.58 7.11 -1.12
C ASN A 39 -19.78 8.29 -2.09
N PRO A 40 -18.73 9.08 -2.38
CA PRO A 40 -18.86 10.22 -3.26
C PRO A 40 -19.27 9.76 -4.65
N LYS A 41 -20.28 10.41 -5.22
CA LYS A 41 -20.69 10.17 -6.60
C LYS A 41 -20.31 11.38 -7.46
N PRO A 42 -19.91 11.18 -8.72
CA PRO A 42 -19.60 12.30 -9.61
C PRO A 42 -20.76 13.30 -9.74
N GLU A 43 -22.02 12.84 -9.59
CA GLU A 43 -23.20 13.71 -9.60
C GLU A 43 -23.24 14.71 -8.44
N ASP A 44 -22.68 14.37 -7.27
CA ASP A 44 -22.63 15.24 -6.08
C ASP A 44 -21.75 16.48 -6.34
N PHE A 45 -20.85 16.40 -7.32
CA PHE A 45 -19.89 17.45 -7.67
C PHE A 45 -20.19 18.08 -9.04
N LYS A 46 -21.38 17.87 -9.60
CA LYS A 46 -21.74 18.35 -10.93
C LYS A 46 -21.61 19.87 -11.09
N SER A 47 -21.88 20.62 -10.03
CA SER A 47 -21.73 22.09 -9.99
C SER A 47 -20.27 22.56 -10.13
N LEU A 48 -19.30 21.67 -9.93
CA LEU A 48 -17.88 21.96 -9.97
C LEU A 48 -17.23 21.66 -11.32
N GLN A 49 -17.93 20.95 -12.22
CA GLN A 49 -17.38 20.57 -13.52
C GLN A 49 -16.89 21.79 -14.31
N THR A 50 -17.58 22.94 -14.21
CA THR A 50 -17.17 24.17 -14.90
C THR A 50 -15.91 24.81 -14.33
N LEU A 51 -15.50 24.44 -13.11
CA LEU A 51 -14.31 24.97 -12.43
C LEU A 51 -13.07 24.12 -12.71
N GLY A 52 -13.24 22.82 -12.97
CA GLY A 52 -12.13 21.90 -13.23
C GLY A 52 -12.58 20.46 -13.31
N PHE A 53 -11.64 19.57 -13.62
CA PHE A 53 -11.86 18.14 -13.59
C PHE A 53 -11.88 17.64 -12.15
N VAL A 54 -12.99 17.04 -11.73
CA VAL A 54 -13.15 16.47 -10.39
C VAL A 54 -12.78 15.00 -10.43
N TYR A 55 -11.96 14.56 -9.48
CA TYR A 55 -11.49 13.18 -9.40
C TYR A 55 -11.41 12.70 -7.96
N ALA A 56 -11.48 11.39 -7.79
CA ALA A 56 -11.48 10.73 -6.49
C ALA A 56 -10.21 9.90 -6.30
N VAL A 57 -9.52 10.11 -5.19
CA VAL A 57 -8.46 9.23 -4.72
C VAL A 57 -9.04 8.36 -3.61
N PRO A 58 -9.24 7.05 -3.84
CA PRO A 58 -9.79 6.16 -2.83
C PRO A 58 -8.91 6.11 -1.59
N GLN A 59 -9.52 6.33 -0.42
CA GLN A 59 -8.92 6.12 0.90
C GLN A 59 -9.34 4.76 1.47
N THR A 60 -10.59 4.36 1.22
CA THR A 60 -11.15 3.03 1.52
C THR A 60 -12.14 2.65 0.39
N GLN A 61 -12.83 1.51 0.49
CA GLN A 61 -13.85 1.11 -0.49
C GLN A 61 -14.97 2.16 -0.63
N ASN A 62 -15.32 2.83 0.47
CA ASN A 62 -16.47 3.72 0.57
C ASN A 62 -16.09 5.15 0.93
N GLN A 63 -14.79 5.49 0.97
CA GLN A 63 -14.32 6.83 1.28
C GLN A 63 -13.27 7.23 0.27
N ALA A 64 -13.41 8.42 -0.30
CA ALA A 64 -12.40 8.98 -1.18
C ALA A 64 -12.15 10.43 -0.84
N ASP A 65 -10.89 10.82 -1.01
CA ASP A 65 -10.54 12.22 -1.09
C ASP A 65 -10.91 12.73 -2.48
N ILE A 66 -11.70 13.79 -2.50
CA ILE A 66 -12.13 14.41 -3.75
C ILE A 66 -11.25 15.61 -4.01
N PHE A 67 -10.69 15.64 -5.21
CA PHE A 67 -9.81 16.68 -5.69
C PHE A 67 -10.40 17.33 -6.94
N ILE A 68 -9.89 18.51 -7.27
CA ILE A 68 -10.22 19.22 -8.49
C ILE A 68 -8.99 19.87 -9.12
N GLY A 69 -8.79 19.57 -10.40
CA GLY A 69 -7.76 20.16 -11.24
C GLY A 69 -6.32 19.78 -10.87
N GLY A 70 -5.40 20.45 -11.55
CA GLY A 70 -3.97 20.48 -11.27
C GLY A 70 -3.44 21.80 -11.86
N PHE A 71 -2.65 22.54 -11.11
CA PHE A 71 -2.33 23.94 -11.38
C PHE A 71 -0.82 24.14 -11.39
N THR A 72 -0.36 24.91 -12.36
CA THR A 72 1.03 25.38 -12.41
C THR A 72 1.25 26.58 -11.50
N ASP A 73 0.21 27.38 -11.28
CA ASP A 73 0.22 28.58 -10.45
C ASP A 73 -0.43 28.32 -9.08
N GLN A 74 0.34 28.58 -8.01
CA GLN A 74 -0.10 28.41 -6.62
C GLN A 74 -1.30 29.31 -6.28
N LEU A 75 -1.29 30.56 -6.75
CA LEU A 75 -2.31 31.55 -6.44
C LEU A 75 -3.65 31.20 -7.10
N GLU A 76 -3.62 30.61 -8.30
CA GLU A 76 -4.82 30.08 -8.95
C GLU A 76 -5.45 28.92 -8.15
N ALA A 77 -4.64 27.98 -7.68
CA ALA A 77 -5.11 26.87 -6.85
C ALA A 77 -5.69 27.36 -5.50
N GLU A 78 -5.03 28.33 -4.87
CA GLU A 78 -5.49 28.92 -3.60
C GLU A 78 -6.81 29.69 -3.76
N LYS A 79 -6.96 30.49 -4.83
CA LYS A 79 -8.23 31.16 -5.17
C LYS A 79 -9.37 30.18 -5.43
N LEU A 80 -9.08 29.04 -6.06
CA LEU A 80 -10.09 28.01 -6.24
C LEU A 80 -10.50 27.39 -4.91
N ALA A 81 -9.55 27.08 -4.03
CA ALA A 81 -9.85 26.59 -2.67
C ALA A 81 -10.70 27.60 -1.87
N GLU A 82 -10.41 28.89 -1.96
CA GLU A 82 -11.24 29.96 -1.38
C GLU A 82 -12.66 29.99 -1.97
N THR A 83 -12.77 29.88 -3.29
CA THR A 83 -14.06 29.85 -3.99
C THR A 83 -14.91 28.67 -3.52
N LEU A 84 -14.31 27.48 -3.38
CA LEU A 84 -15.01 26.27 -2.91
C LEU A 84 -15.47 26.38 -1.44
N ARG A 85 -14.72 27.11 -0.59
CA ARG A 85 -15.11 27.37 0.81
C ARG A 85 -16.24 28.39 0.94
N SER A 86 -16.50 29.19 -0.09
CA SER A 86 -17.56 30.20 -0.05
C SER A 86 -18.95 29.57 0.17
N PRO A 87 -19.92 30.30 0.75
CA PRO A 87 -21.28 29.79 0.97
C PRO A 87 -21.99 29.31 -0.30
N GLN A 88 -21.52 29.74 -1.48
CA GLN A 88 -22.05 29.31 -2.77
C GLN A 88 -21.80 27.82 -3.04
N TYR A 89 -20.64 27.29 -2.61
CA TYR A 89 -20.22 25.90 -2.87
C TYR A 89 -20.18 25.04 -1.60
N GLY A 90 -19.93 25.65 -0.43
CA GLY A 90 -20.12 24.99 0.87
C GLY A 90 -19.07 23.97 1.28
N PHE A 91 -17.95 23.87 0.56
CA PHE A 91 -16.86 22.94 0.87
C PHE A 91 -15.88 23.56 1.87
N ALA A 92 -16.30 23.63 3.14
CA ALA A 92 -15.54 24.29 4.21
C ALA A 92 -14.10 23.77 4.40
N ASN A 93 -13.85 22.52 4.01
CA ASN A 93 -12.55 21.85 4.14
C ASN A 93 -11.67 21.95 2.88
N ALA A 94 -12.11 22.68 1.85
CA ALA A 94 -11.36 22.78 0.61
C ALA A 94 -10.02 23.50 0.84
N ARG A 95 -8.92 22.88 0.39
CA ARG A 95 -7.56 23.37 0.55
C ARG A 95 -6.69 23.09 -0.66
N MET A 96 -5.73 23.97 -0.92
CA MET A 96 -4.66 23.69 -1.86
C MET A 96 -3.71 22.63 -1.27
N VAL A 97 -3.20 21.76 -2.14
CA VAL A 97 -2.21 20.73 -1.84
C VAL A 97 -1.08 20.85 -2.85
N GLU A 98 0.16 20.81 -2.37
CA GLU A 98 1.36 20.78 -3.21
C GLU A 98 1.69 19.33 -3.60
N LEU A 99 2.04 19.13 -4.87
CA LEU A 99 2.42 17.86 -5.44
C LEU A 99 3.94 17.70 -5.35
N ASN A 100 4.41 16.64 -4.70
CA ASN A 100 5.85 16.35 -4.57
C ASN A 100 6.43 15.78 -5.88
N THR A 101 6.51 16.61 -6.92
CA THR A 101 6.98 16.20 -8.25
C THR A 101 8.46 15.83 -8.26
N GLU A 102 9.27 16.40 -7.36
CA GLU A 102 10.70 16.07 -7.21
C GLU A 102 10.91 14.62 -6.75
N GLY A 103 10.02 14.09 -5.90
CA GLY A 103 10.05 12.70 -5.44
C GLY A 103 9.50 11.68 -6.44
N GLY A 104 9.02 12.13 -7.61
CA GLY A 104 8.36 11.30 -8.60
C GLY A 104 9.29 10.50 -9.52
N HIS A 105 8.69 9.54 -10.23
CA HIS A 105 9.32 8.71 -11.26
C HIS A 105 8.67 8.97 -12.61
N PHE A 106 9.47 8.96 -13.68
CA PHE A 106 8.93 9.09 -15.03
C PHE A 106 8.57 7.73 -15.60
N TYR A 107 7.32 7.60 -16.06
CA TYR A 107 6.86 6.46 -16.85
C TYR A 107 6.77 6.83 -18.32
N THR A 108 7.25 5.95 -19.18
CA THR A 108 7.00 6.07 -20.62
C THR A 108 5.58 5.61 -20.91
N MET A 109 4.75 6.50 -21.45
CA MET A 109 3.32 6.26 -21.73
C MET A 109 2.99 6.74 -23.15
N VAL A 110 1.80 6.38 -23.64
CA VAL A 110 1.25 6.94 -24.87
C VAL A 110 0.20 7.99 -24.50
N GLN A 111 0.44 9.25 -24.85
CA GLN A 111 -0.57 10.30 -24.77
C GLN A 111 -1.55 10.10 -25.93
N LEU A 112 -2.84 10.00 -25.61
CA LEU A 112 -3.91 9.78 -26.57
C LEU A 112 -4.41 11.10 -27.17
N GLU A 113 -4.74 12.06 -26.31
CA GLU A 113 -5.23 13.38 -26.68
C GLU A 113 -5.20 14.36 -25.50
N ILE A 114 -5.64 15.59 -25.74
CA ILE A 114 -5.83 16.63 -24.72
C ILE A 114 -7.29 17.09 -24.77
N LEU A 115 -7.99 16.92 -23.66
CA LEU A 115 -9.37 17.36 -23.48
C LEU A 115 -9.42 18.68 -22.69
N THR A 116 -10.56 19.38 -22.74
CA THR A 116 -10.81 20.55 -21.90
C THR A 116 -11.72 20.18 -20.74
N ALA A 117 -11.35 20.58 -19.52
CA ALA A 117 -12.17 20.43 -18.34
C ALA A 117 -13.51 21.16 -18.48
N GLY A 118 -14.56 20.62 -17.86
CA GLY A 118 -15.92 21.18 -17.88
C GLY A 118 -16.83 20.69 -19.00
N LYS A 119 -16.38 19.74 -19.81
CA LYS A 119 -17.25 18.93 -20.68
C LYS A 119 -17.39 17.52 -20.12
N GLU A 120 -18.54 16.90 -20.35
CA GLU A 120 -18.73 15.48 -20.06
C GLU A 120 -17.83 14.65 -20.99
N ILE A 121 -17.09 13.69 -20.43
CA ILE A 121 -16.13 12.86 -21.15
C ILE A 121 -16.74 11.47 -21.34
N ASP A 122 -16.77 10.99 -22.58
CA ASP A 122 -17.12 9.60 -22.84
C ASP A 122 -15.89 8.71 -22.71
N TRP A 123 -15.73 8.05 -21.56
CA TRP A 123 -14.56 7.20 -21.29
C TRP A 123 -14.54 5.88 -22.09
N GLU A 124 -15.66 5.46 -22.66
CA GLU A 124 -15.80 4.14 -23.30
C GLU A 124 -14.75 3.84 -24.38
N PRO A 125 -14.46 4.75 -25.34
CA PRO A 125 -13.46 4.50 -26.39
C PRO A 125 -12.04 4.35 -25.83
N TYR A 126 -11.73 5.06 -24.75
CA TYR A 126 -10.42 5.01 -24.10
C TYR A 126 -10.22 3.68 -23.37
N LEU A 127 -11.23 3.21 -22.64
CA LEU A 127 -11.16 1.98 -21.85
C LEU A 127 -10.90 0.72 -22.70
N GLN A 128 -11.19 0.76 -24.01
CA GLN A 128 -10.84 -0.31 -24.95
C GLN A 128 -9.33 -0.48 -25.16
N LEU A 129 -8.53 0.55 -24.85
CA LEU A 129 -7.07 0.50 -24.94
C LEU A 129 -6.41 -0.05 -23.67
N GLY A 130 -7.19 -0.27 -22.60
CA GLY A 130 -6.71 -0.74 -21.31
C GLY A 130 -6.88 0.33 -20.24
N ARG A 131 -5.90 0.42 -19.33
CA ARG A 131 -5.92 1.41 -18.25
C ARG A 131 -5.68 2.81 -18.80
N ILE A 132 -6.45 3.75 -18.26
CA ILE A 132 -6.43 5.16 -18.67
C ILE A 132 -6.00 6.01 -17.49
N TYR A 133 -5.08 6.92 -17.78
CA TYR A 133 -4.53 7.86 -16.83
C TYR A 133 -4.74 9.28 -17.34
N VAL A 134 -4.84 10.25 -16.44
CA VAL A 134 -4.91 11.66 -16.79
C VAL A 134 -3.86 12.47 -16.03
N VAL A 135 -3.34 13.50 -16.69
CA VAL A 135 -2.62 14.61 -16.04
C VAL A 135 -3.47 15.86 -16.21
N LEU A 136 -3.70 16.55 -15.09
CA LEU A 136 -4.51 17.76 -15.04
C LEU A 136 -3.60 18.98 -15.01
N GLU A 137 -3.69 19.81 -16.04
CA GLU A 137 -2.87 21.01 -16.18
C GLU A 137 -3.80 22.19 -16.53
N ASP A 138 -4.09 22.98 -15.52
CA ASP A 138 -5.06 24.06 -15.50
C ASP A 138 -6.45 23.58 -15.97
N LYS A 139 -6.85 23.95 -17.19
CA LYS A 139 -8.12 23.50 -17.80
C LYS A 139 -7.94 22.37 -18.80
N MET A 140 -6.74 21.81 -18.93
CA MET A 140 -6.42 20.73 -19.84
C MET A 140 -6.37 19.39 -19.09
N ILE A 141 -6.93 18.36 -19.72
CA ILE A 141 -6.86 16.98 -19.28
C ILE A 141 -6.08 16.22 -20.33
N LYS A 142 -4.81 15.93 -20.05
CA LYS A 142 -3.95 15.14 -20.93
C LYS A 142 -4.23 13.68 -20.66
N VAL A 143 -4.76 12.94 -21.64
CA VAL A 143 -5.17 11.54 -21.47
C VAL A 143 -4.06 10.61 -21.94
N TYR A 144 -3.73 9.60 -21.14
CA TYR A 144 -2.66 8.65 -21.38
C TYR A 144 -3.13 7.20 -21.24
N THR A 145 -2.43 6.29 -21.92
CA THR A 145 -2.60 4.85 -21.74
C THR A 145 -1.26 4.12 -21.78
N GLY A 146 -1.23 2.98 -21.09
CA GLY A 146 -0.09 2.07 -21.02
C GLY A 146 1.10 2.63 -20.22
N ILE A 147 1.72 1.77 -19.43
CA ILE A 147 3.01 2.04 -18.79
C ILE A 147 4.02 1.11 -19.44
N PHE A 148 4.96 1.69 -20.17
CA PHE A 148 5.93 0.96 -20.99
C PHE A 148 7.33 1.03 -20.37
N PRO A 149 8.13 -0.03 -20.52
CA PRO A 149 9.49 -0.06 -19.99
C PRO A 149 10.43 0.92 -20.71
N ASP A 150 10.13 1.25 -21.97
CA ASP A 150 10.95 2.12 -22.81
C ASP A 150 10.13 2.70 -23.99
N LYS A 151 10.70 3.72 -24.65
CA LYS A 151 10.08 4.38 -25.81
C LYS A 151 9.94 3.49 -27.04
N ALA A 152 10.82 2.52 -27.26
CA ALA A 152 10.72 1.63 -28.40
C ALA A 152 9.50 0.70 -28.27
N THR A 153 9.30 0.13 -27.08
CA THR A 153 8.12 -0.66 -26.74
C THR A 153 6.83 0.16 -26.88
N ALA A 154 6.81 1.39 -26.36
CA ALA A 154 5.66 2.28 -26.49
C ALA A 154 5.37 2.67 -27.95
N ASN A 155 6.41 2.96 -28.74
CA ASN A 155 6.28 3.26 -30.17
C ASN A 155 5.70 2.08 -30.96
N GLY A 156 6.02 0.85 -30.56
CA GLY A 156 5.46 -0.37 -31.16
C GLY A 156 3.95 -0.51 -31.01
N GLU A 157 3.33 0.15 -30.02
CA GLU A 157 1.88 0.13 -29.81
C GLU A 157 1.13 1.25 -30.56
N LEU A 158 1.84 2.28 -31.04
CA LEU A 158 1.22 3.41 -31.75
C LEU A 158 0.37 2.99 -32.96
N PRO A 159 0.77 2.04 -33.83
CA PRO A 159 -0.07 1.63 -34.96
C PRO A 159 -1.44 1.09 -34.51
N ARG A 160 -1.48 0.31 -33.43
CA ARG A 160 -2.71 -0.26 -32.87
C ARG A 160 -3.59 0.84 -32.27
N ILE A 161 -2.99 1.74 -31.50
CA ILE A 161 -3.70 2.86 -30.84
C ILE A 161 -4.27 3.83 -31.88
N ARG A 162 -3.52 4.14 -32.94
CA ARG A 162 -3.97 4.99 -34.04
C ARG A 162 -5.07 4.33 -34.87
N ALA A 163 -4.99 3.01 -35.09
CA ALA A 163 -6.05 2.24 -35.74
C ALA A 163 -7.35 2.22 -34.92
N ALA A 164 -7.26 2.32 -33.59
CA ALA A 164 -8.41 2.43 -32.69
C ALA A 164 -9.05 3.83 -32.65
N GLY A 165 -8.51 4.81 -33.38
CA GLY A 165 -9.10 6.16 -33.53
C GLY A 165 -8.24 7.31 -33.01
N PHE A 166 -7.21 7.03 -32.20
CA PHE A 166 -6.35 8.05 -31.60
C PHE A 166 -5.17 8.39 -32.52
N LYS A 167 -5.46 9.01 -33.66
CA LYS A 167 -4.50 9.22 -34.77
C LYS A 167 -3.26 10.02 -34.36
N ASP A 168 -3.44 10.98 -33.46
CA ASP A 168 -2.38 11.88 -33.00
C ASP A 168 -1.65 11.36 -31.76
N ALA A 169 -1.91 10.11 -31.36
CA ALA A 169 -1.25 9.53 -30.21
C ALA A 169 0.27 9.47 -30.39
N PHE A 170 1.00 9.78 -29.32
CA PHE A 170 2.46 9.83 -29.31
C PHE A 170 3.03 9.39 -27.95
N VAL A 171 4.28 8.94 -27.97
CA VAL A 171 4.98 8.49 -26.76
C VAL A 171 5.53 9.67 -25.97
N LYS A 172 5.32 9.68 -24.66
CA LYS A 172 5.81 10.71 -23.75
C LYS A 172 6.23 10.10 -22.42
N ASP A 173 7.27 10.67 -21.80
CA ASP A 173 7.61 10.36 -20.41
C ASP A 173 6.82 11.29 -19.49
N VAL A 174 6.17 10.72 -18.47
CA VAL A 174 5.26 11.44 -17.58
C VAL A 174 5.61 11.15 -16.13
N ASN A 175 5.71 12.18 -15.31
CA ASN A 175 5.95 12.04 -13.88
C ASN A 175 4.72 11.41 -13.20
N ASN A 176 4.92 10.31 -12.48
CA ASN A 176 3.87 9.52 -11.88
C ASN A 176 3.09 10.25 -10.78
N VAL A 177 3.69 11.24 -10.12
CA VAL A 177 3.03 12.07 -9.11
C VAL A 177 1.86 12.87 -9.71
N LEU A 178 1.91 13.12 -11.02
CA LEU A 178 0.90 13.85 -11.76
C LEU A 178 -0.20 12.97 -12.34
N LEU A 179 -0.02 11.65 -12.30
CA LEU A 179 -0.92 10.68 -12.93
C LEU A 179 -2.07 10.34 -12.00
N HIS A 180 -3.29 10.56 -12.48
CA HIS A 180 -4.50 10.00 -11.88
C HIS A 180 -5.04 8.87 -12.75
N GLU A 181 -5.24 7.68 -12.19
CA GLU A 181 -5.89 6.56 -12.90
C GLU A 181 -7.42 6.76 -12.87
N ILE A 182 -8.06 6.72 -14.04
CA ILE A 182 -9.51 6.86 -14.16
C ILE A 182 -10.19 5.64 -13.53
N GLY A 183 -10.97 5.88 -12.48
CA GLY A 183 -11.66 4.87 -11.69
C GLY A 183 -13.19 4.91 -11.85
N ASP A 184 -13.87 4.16 -11.00
CA ASP A 184 -15.33 4.02 -11.06
C ASP A 184 -16.05 5.35 -10.76
N PHE A 185 -15.42 6.25 -9.99
CA PHE A 185 -15.93 7.59 -9.72
C PHE A 185 -15.98 8.43 -11.00
N GLU A 186 -14.92 8.49 -11.80
CA GLU A 186 -14.89 9.32 -13.01
C GLU A 186 -15.69 8.71 -14.16
N ILE A 187 -15.80 7.38 -14.22
CA ILE A 187 -16.58 6.65 -15.23
C ILE A 187 -18.09 6.79 -14.95
N GLY A 188 -18.47 6.83 -13.67
CA GLY A 188 -19.85 6.91 -13.22
C GLY A 188 -20.62 5.59 -13.31
N PRO A 189 -21.76 5.45 -12.61
CA PRO A 189 -22.49 4.19 -12.42
C PRO A 189 -23.18 3.63 -13.68
N ARG A 190 -23.04 4.28 -14.84
CA ARG A 190 -23.80 3.96 -16.07
C ARG A 190 -23.00 3.33 -17.20
N LYS A 191 -21.68 3.10 -17.06
CA LYS A 191 -20.86 2.52 -18.14
C LYS A 191 -20.11 1.28 -17.66
N LYS A 192 -20.53 0.13 -18.18
CA LYS A 192 -19.94 -1.18 -17.86
C LYS A 192 -18.57 -1.26 -18.54
N LYS A 193 -17.51 -1.54 -17.78
CA LYS A 193 -16.17 -1.82 -18.35
C LYS A 193 -16.29 -2.95 -19.40
N PRO A 194 -15.83 -2.76 -20.65
CA PRO A 194 -15.85 -3.82 -21.65
C PRO A 194 -14.93 -4.97 -21.24
N LEU A 195 -15.37 -6.21 -21.47
CA LEU A 195 -14.58 -7.43 -21.27
C LEU A 195 -13.39 -7.40 -22.23
N ILE A 196 -12.16 -7.43 -21.70
CA ILE A 196 -10.92 -7.41 -22.51
C ILE A 196 -10.86 -8.70 -23.36
N PRO A 197 -10.74 -8.63 -24.69
CA PRO A 197 -10.42 -9.78 -25.53
C PRO A 197 -8.95 -10.17 -25.34
N LEU A 198 -8.70 -11.41 -24.90
CA LEU A 198 -7.36 -12.01 -24.86
C LEU A 198 -6.91 -12.30 -26.29
N ASN A 199 -5.84 -11.66 -26.77
CA ASN A 199 -5.22 -12.00 -28.05
C ASN A 199 -3.82 -12.60 -27.80
N PHE A 200 -3.60 -13.83 -28.28
CA PHE A 200 -2.45 -14.68 -27.90
C PHE A 200 -1.29 -14.67 -28.92
N ASP A 201 -1.34 -13.82 -29.95
CA ASP A 201 -0.35 -13.84 -31.02
C ASP A 201 0.80 -12.85 -30.80
N ARG A 202 1.86 -13.27 -30.09
CA ARG A 202 3.19 -12.66 -30.26
C ARG A 202 4.32 -13.69 -30.10
N PRO A 203 5.10 -13.98 -31.16
CA PRO A 203 6.33 -14.76 -31.05
C PRO A 203 7.46 -13.94 -30.38
N PRO A 204 8.42 -14.56 -29.65
CA PRO A 204 9.54 -13.85 -29.03
C PRO A 204 10.57 -13.41 -30.09
N ALA A 205 10.97 -12.15 -30.08
CA ALA A 205 12.09 -11.64 -30.88
C ALA A 205 13.42 -11.80 -30.12
N GLU A 206 14.43 -12.34 -30.80
CA GLU A 206 15.81 -12.53 -30.33
C GLU A 206 16.54 -11.20 -30.05
N GLN A 207 17.37 -11.17 -29.00
CA GLN A 207 18.27 -10.05 -28.69
C GLN A 207 19.70 -10.34 -29.18
N PRO A 208 20.41 -9.38 -29.79
CA PRO A 208 21.85 -9.48 -30.05
C PRO A 208 22.68 -9.05 -28.84
N VAL A 209 23.79 -9.77 -28.64
CA VAL A 209 24.83 -9.58 -27.61
C VAL A 209 25.72 -8.37 -27.94
N VAL A 210 26.10 -7.56 -26.93
CA VAL A 210 27.23 -6.63 -27.03
C VAL A 210 28.09 -6.67 -25.75
N GLU A 211 29.40 -6.63 -25.98
CA GLU A 211 30.52 -7.05 -25.15
C GLU A 211 31.30 -5.84 -24.56
N THR A 212 31.79 -5.97 -23.31
CA THR A 212 32.94 -5.27 -22.67
C THR A 212 32.89 -3.72 -22.47
N LYS A 213 33.52 -3.08 -21.46
CA LYS A 213 34.83 -3.29 -20.82
C LYS A 213 34.95 -2.49 -19.48
N LYS A 214 35.84 -2.95 -18.59
CA LYS A 214 36.27 -2.34 -17.29
C LYS A 214 37.23 -1.16 -17.48
N GLU A 215 37.27 -0.22 -16.53
CA GLU A 215 38.48 0.37 -15.87
C GLU A 215 38.02 1.25 -14.67
N THR A 216 38.34 0.94 -13.40
CA THR A 216 39.54 1.23 -12.56
C THR A 216 39.35 2.46 -11.67
N GLN A 217 39.44 2.21 -10.36
CA GLN A 217 39.46 3.17 -9.25
C GLN A 217 40.94 3.45 -8.88
N PRO A 218 41.24 4.58 -8.23
CA PRO A 218 42.11 4.50 -7.05
C PRO A 218 41.51 5.16 -5.81
N ALA A 219 41.94 4.64 -4.66
CA ALA A 219 41.54 4.97 -3.30
C ALA A 219 42.58 5.86 -2.59
N GLU A 220 42.17 6.56 -1.52
CA GLU A 220 42.95 6.89 -0.29
C GLU A 220 42.06 7.75 0.64
N VAL A 221 42.21 7.89 1.97
CA VAL A 221 42.69 7.08 3.13
C VAL A 221 42.22 7.87 4.38
N VAL A 222 41.72 7.15 5.40
CA VAL A 222 41.82 7.29 6.88
C VAL A 222 42.10 8.69 7.50
N VAL A 223 41.43 9.10 8.60
CA VAL A 223 41.96 9.14 10.00
C VAL A 223 40.87 9.51 11.03
N ALA A 224 41.10 9.02 12.27
CA ALA A 224 40.21 8.84 13.42
C ALA A 224 40.02 10.03 14.39
N GLN A 225 39.03 9.80 15.27
CA GLN A 225 38.59 10.43 16.54
C GLN A 225 39.70 10.81 17.55
N PRO A 226 39.43 11.66 18.57
CA PRO A 226 38.86 11.14 19.83
C PRO A 226 37.92 12.07 20.65
N GLU A 227 37.34 11.45 21.68
CA GLU A 227 36.29 11.82 22.64
C GLU A 227 36.63 12.95 23.64
N MET A 228 35.57 13.54 24.26
CA MET A 228 35.58 13.88 25.69
C MET A 228 34.20 13.73 26.34
N LEU A 229 34.17 12.96 27.43
CA LEU A 229 33.11 12.79 28.43
C LEU A 229 33.05 14.00 29.39
N THR A 230 31.84 14.39 29.80
CA THR A 230 31.59 14.86 31.19
C THR A 230 30.18 14.47 31.66
N SER A 231 30.11 14.00 32.90
CA SER A 231 28.90 13.55 33.61
C SER A 231 28.56 14.48 34.77
N LYS A 232 27.26 14.68 35.05
CA LYS A 232 26.56 14.48 36.35
C LYS A 232 25.44 15.51 36.57
N GLY A 233 24.32 15.00 37.08
CA GLY A 233 23.26 15.78 37.75
C GLY A 233 21.92 15.06 37.72
N VAL A 234 21.69 14.18 38.70
CA VAL A 234 20.42 13.48 38.93
C VAL A 234 19.55 14.36 39.84
N GLU A 235 18.33 14.66 39.40
CA GLU A 235 17.25 15.13 40.29
C GLU A 235 15.95 14.44 39.85
N GLU A 236 15.39 13.64 40.75
CA GLU A 236 14.21 12.81 40.54
C GLU A 236 12.93 13.66 40.55
N THR A 237 12.06 13.48 39.56
CA THR A 237 10.66 13.93 39.59
C THR A 237 9.73 12.78 39.16
N PRO A 238 8.50 12.67 39.70
CA PRO A 238 7.65 11.47 39.64
C PRO A 238 7.18 11.09 38.23
N PRO A 239 6.85 9.82 37.96
CA PRO A 239 6.61 9.33 36.60
C PRO A 239 5.34 9.94 36.01
N ALA A 240 5.51 10.60 34.87
CA ALA A 240 4.43 11.03 33.99
C ALA A 240 3.70 9.80 33.40
N PRO A 241 2.38 9.90 33.14
CA PRO A 241 1.58 8.83 32.56
C PRO A 241 2.12 8.42 31.17
N PRO A 242 1.98 7.13 30.77
CA PRO A 242 2.65 6.60 29.57
C PRO A 242 2.25 7.38 28.31
N ALA A 243 3.28 7.75 27.55
CA ALA A 243 3.18 8.49 26.30
C ALA A 243 2.14 7.88 25.35
N ASN A 244 1.34 8.76 24.74
CA ASN A 244 0.46 8.44 23.63
C ASN A 244 1.22 7.64 22.56
N LYS A 245 0.84 6.37 22.39
CA LYS A 245 1.21 5.59 21.21
C LYS A 245 0.61 6.28 19.97
N PRO A 246 1.33 6.37 18.84
CA PRO A 246 0.77 6.88 17.59
C PRO A 246 -0.51 6.12 17.20
N ALA A 247 -1.49 6.83 16.65
CA ALA A 247 -2.66 6.21 16.04
C ALA A 247 -2.22 5.26 14.93
N VAL A 248 -2.77 4.04 14.93
CA VAL A 248 -2.44 3.00 13.95
C VAL A 248 -3.01 3.42 12.59
N ASN A 249 -2.15 3.66 11.61
CA ASN A 249 -2.54 3.81 10.23
C ASN A 249 -2.79 2.41 9.63
N LEU A 250 -4.02 2.15 9.19
CA LEU A 250 -4.40 0.84 8.61
C LEU A 250 -4.17 0.78 7.11
N SER A 251 -3.84 1.91 6.48
CA SER A 251 -3.30 1.93 5.14
C SER A 251 -1.79 1.82 5.25
N ALA A 252 -1.24 0.69 4.79
CA ALA A 252 0.18 0.43 4.87
C ALA A 252 0.92 1.23 3.79
N THR A 253 1.15 2.52 4.02
CA THR A 253 2.13 3.27 3.22
C THR A 253 3.47 2.54 3.30
N LEU A 254 4.05 2.19 2.15
CA LEU A 254 5.38 1.57 2.09
C LEU A 254 6.37 2.43 2.90
N PRO A 255 7.16 1.84 3.80
CA PRO A 255 8.10 2.59 4.61
C PRO A 255 9.24 3.14 3.75
N ASP A 256 9.73 4.32 4.11
CA ASP A 256 10.98 4.84 3.55
C ASP A 256 12.15 3.93 3.92
N ILE A 257 12.91 3.53 2.90
CA ILE A 257 14.08 2.67 3.11
C ILE A 257 15.26 3.52 3.59
N ARG A 258 15.72 3.29 4.82
CA ARG A 258 16.91 3.97 5.36
C ARG A 258 18.18 3.55 4.63
N ALA A 259 18.67 4.42 3.75
CA ALA A 259 19.86 4.16 2.93
C ALA A 259 21.16 4.03 3.74
N ASN A 260 21.21 4.61 4.95
CA ASN A 260 22.36 4.58 5.84
C ASN A 260 22.40 3.35 6.77
N VAL A 261 21.39 2.47 6.72
CA VAL A 261 21.34 1.25 7.52
C VAL A 261 21.89 0.08 6.71
N LYS A 262 22.98 -0.50 7.22
CA LYS A 262 23.61 -1.69 6.65
C LYS A 262 22.89 -2.96 7.11
N ARG A 263 22.55 -3.84 6.16
CA ARG A 263 21.75 -5.04 6.43
C ARG A 263 22.06 -6.20 5.50
N GLN A 264 21.88 -7.43 6.00
CA GLN A 264 22.15 -8.65 5.24
C GLN A 264 21.15 -8.83 4.08
N SER A 265 19.89 -8.48 4.28
CA SER A 265 18.84 -8.46 3.26
C SER A 265 19.27 -7.68 2.01
N ALA A 266 19.80 -6.47 2.20
CA ALA A 266 20.34 -5.65 1.12
C ALA A 266 21.59 -6.26 0.47
N ILE A 267 22.48 -6.91 1.23
CA ILE A 267 23.64 -7.64 0.67
C ILE A 267 23.15 -8.74 -0.28
N GLU A 268 22.20 -9.57 0.17
CA GLU A 268 21.69 -10.67 -0.65
C GLU A 268 20.90 -10.18 -1.86
N LEU A 269 20.13 -9.09 -1.71
CA LEU A 269 19.49 -8.42 -2.83
C LEU A 269 20.52 -7.93 -3.86
N GLN A 270 21.54 -7.20 -3.43
CA GLN A 270 22.60 -6.71 -4.32
C GLN A 270 23.33 -7.85 -5.04
N LYS A 271 23.54 -9.00 -4.39
CA LYS A 271 24.12 -10.19 -5.03
C LYS A 271 23.24 -10.73 -6.14
N VAL A 272 21.94 -10.92 -5.91
CA VAL A 272 21.04 -11.42 -6.97
C VAL A 272 20.91 -10.41 -8.12
N LEU A 273 20.79 -9.11 -7.83
CA LEU A 273 20.76 -8.06 -8.85
C LEU A 273 22.04 -8.03 -9.69
N LYS A 274 23.19 -8.34 -9.08
CA LYS A 274 24.47 -8.45 -9.78
C LYS A 274 24.52 -9.67 -10.70
N THR A 275 24.02 -10.82 -10.24
CA THR A 275 23.88 -12.02 -11.08
C THR A 275 22.98 -11.76 -12.29
N LEU A 276 21.95 -10.95 -12.14
CA LEU A 276 21.04 -10.56 -13.22
C LEU A 276 21.56 -9.43 -14.11
N GLY A 277 22.76 -8.91 -13.84
CA GLY A 277 23.38 -7.84 -14.62
C GLY A 277 22.77 -6.46 -14.42
N THR A 278 21.84 -6.26 -13.48
CA THR A 278 21.20 -4.96 -13.23
C THR A 278 21.95 -4.09 -12.22
N TYR A 279 22.85 -4.69 -11.43
CA TYR A 279 23.69 -4.02 -10.43
C TYR A 279 25.18 -4.24 -10.69
N SER A 280 25.93 -3.14 -10.84
CA SER A 280 27.39 -3.15 -11.08
C SER A 280 28.23 -2.90 -9.83
N GLY A 281 27.61 -2.42 -8.75
CA GLY A 281 28.30 -2.06 -7.50
C GLY A 281 28.83 -3.24 -6.69
N LYS A 282 29.42 -2.92 -5.53
CA LYS A 282 29.76 -3.90 -4.49
C LYS A 282 28.50 -4.23 -3.70
N ALA A 283 28.36 -5.50 -3.29
CA ALA A 283 27.33 -5.90 -2.33
C ALA A 283 27.80 -5.48 -0.93
N ASP A 284 27.50 -4.25 -0.54
CA ASP A 284 27.97 -3.60 0.69
C ASP A 284 26.90 -3.56 1.80
N GLY A 285 25.65 -3.87 1.46
CA GLY A 285 24.52 -3.92 2.38
C GLY A 285 23.82 -2.60 2.61
N TYR A 286 24.16 -1.55 1.88
CA TYR A 286 23.44 -0.27 1.92
C TYR A 286 22.41 -0.20 0.80
N TYR A 287 21.15 0.07 1.16
CA TYR A 287 20.09 0.28 0.18
C TYR A 287 20.08 1.74 -0.29
N GLY A 288 21.07 2.11 -1.11
CA GLY A 288 21.16 3.43 -1.72
C GLY A 288 20.42 3.54 -3.07
N PRO A 289 20.48 4.72 -3.72
CA PRO A 289 19.85 4.96 -5.02
C PRO A 289 20.27 3.95 -6.11
N ASN A 290 21.54 3.51 -6.09
CA ASN A 290 22.05 2.51 -7.04
C ASN A 290 21.41 1.13 -6.84
N THR A 291 21.19 0.72 -5.59
CA THR A 291 20.49 -0.54 -5.26
C THR A 291 19.04 -0.45 -5.69
N ARG A 292 18.36 0.67 -5.41
CA ARG A 292 16.98 0.93 -5.86
C ARG A 292 16.84 0.87 -7.38
N ALA A 293 17.66 1.62 -8.11
CA ALA A 293 17.61 1.63 -9.57
C ALA A 293 17.90 0.25 -10.19
N ALA A 294 18.77 -0.56 -9.56
CA ALA A 294 19.03 -1.92 -10.01
C ALA A 294 17.88 -2.88 -9.72
N TYR A 295 17.20 -2.73 -8.58
CA TYR A 295 15.97 -3.44 -8.26
C TYR A 295 14.88 -3.11 -9.28
N ASP A 296 14.63 -1.83 -9.55
CA ASP A 296 13.61 -1.37 -10.51
C ASP A 296 13.86 -1.95 -11.91
N ARG A 297 15.13 -1.94 -12.38
CA ARG A 297 15.52 -2.59 -13.64
C ARG A 297 15.28 -4.10 -13.62
N ALA A 298 15.60 -4.78 -12.53
CA ALA A 298 15.40 -6.23 -12.43
C ALA A 298 13.92 -6.57 -12.49
N VAL A 299 13.08 -5.81 -11.78
CA VAL A 299 11.63 -5.93 -11.78
C VAL A 299 11.05 -5.64 -13.18
N ALA A 300 11.54 -4.61 -13.87
CA ALA A 300 11.10 -4.25 -15.21
C ALA A 300 11.51 -5.26 -16.29
N ASN A 301 12.59 -6.02 -16.10
CA ASN A 301 13.15 -6.90 -17.13
C ASN A 301 12.93 -8.40 -16.87
N ASN A 302 12.70 -8.81 -15.62
CA ASN A 302 12.54 -10.22 -15.28
C ASN A 302 11.15 -10.73 -15.68
N ARG A 303 11.12 -11.71 -16.60
CA ARG A 303 9.89 -12.32 -17.11
C ARG A 303 9.04 -12.99 -16.02
N GLN A 304 9.67 -13.68 -15.07
CA GLN A 304 8.94 -14.34 -13.98
C GLN A 304 8.27 -13.30 -13.07
N LEU A 305 8.96 -12.21 -12.72
CA LEU A 305 8.35 -11.12 -11.94
C LEU A 305 7.13 -10.50 -12.66
N LYS A 306 7.20 -10.31 -13.98
CA LYS A 306 6.04 -9.87 -14.78
C LYS A 306 4.87 -10.86 -14.72
N LYS A 307 5.14 -12.16 -14.85
CA LYS A 307 4.13 -13.22 -14.71
C LYS A 307 3.47 -13.15 -13.33
N TYR A 308 4.26 -13.11 -12.26
CA TYR A 308 3.73 -13.14 -10.90
C TYR A 308 2.98 -11.87 -10.51
N ARG A 309 3.33 -10.71 -11.05
CA ARG A 309 2.51 -9.49 -10.93
C ARG A 309 1.10 -9.65 -11.46
N ILE A 310 0.93 -10.44 -12.52
CA ILE A 310 -0.39 -10.74 -13.06
C ILE A 310 -1.10 -11.75 -12.16
N LEU A 311 -0.41 -12.83 -11.74
CA LEU A 311 -0.99 -13.87 -10.89
C LEU A 311 -1.39 -13.39 -9.50
N ALA A 312 -0.60 -12.52 -8.88
CA ALA A 312 -0.86 -11.95 -7.57
C ALA A 312 -2.24 -11.26 -7.49
N ARG A 313 -2.71 -10.68 -8.59
CA ARG A 313 -4.05 -10.05 -8.69
C ARG A 313 -5.20 -11.04 -8.57
N TYR A 314 -4.97 -12.31 -8.89
CA TYR A 314 -5.97 -13.38 -8.80
C TYR A 314 -5.92 -14.09 -7.45
N TYR A 315 -4.74 -14.17 -6.83
CA TYR A 315 -4.58 -14.79 -5.51
C TYR A 315 -5.03 -13.88 -4.36
N TYR A 316 -5.05 -12.57 -4.56
CA TYR A 316 -5.52 -11.63 -3.55
C TYR A 316 -7.05 -11.47 -3.58
N ALA A 317 -7.73 -12.01 -2.57
CA ALA A 317 -9.08 -11.62 -2.20
C ALA A 317 -9.00 -10.57 -1.07
N PRO A 318 -9.52 -9.34 -1.26
CA PRO A 318 -9.49 -8.33 -0.22
C PRO A 318 -10.33 -8.77 1.00
N ALA A 319 -9.99 -8.27 2.19
CA ALA A 319 -10.91 -8.40 3.32
C ALA A 319 -12.25 -7.74 3.00
N ASN A 320 -13.33 -8.33 3.52
CA ASN A 320 -14.75 -7.91 3.37
C ASN A 320 -15.54 -8.47 2.17
N THR A 321 -15.20 -9.67 1.68
CA THR A 321 -16.01 -10.39 0.68
C THR A 321 -17.21 -11.15 1.26
N ALA A 322 -17.55 -10.96 2.55
CA ALA A 322 -18.64 -11.67 3.19
C ALA A 322 -19.98 -11.37 2.50
N LYS A 323 -20.71 -12.44 2.14
CA LYS A 323 -21.98 -12.33 1.42
C LYS A 323 -23.01 -11.55 2.24
N PRO A 324 -23.74 -10.58 1.64
CA PRO A 324 -24.83 -9.86 2.29
C PRO A 324 -25.82 -10.80 2.99
N GLY A 325 -26.27 -10.41 4.19
CA GLY A 325 -27.19 -11.19 5.02
C GLY A 325 -26.53 -12.25 5.91
N THR A 326 -25.21 -12.44 5.84
CA THR A 326 -24.48 -13.31 6.78
C THR A 326 -24.09 -12.56 8.06
N VAL A 327 -23.81 -13.31 9.14
CA VAL A 327 -23.33 -12.72 10.40
C VAL A 327 -21.98 -12.01 10.21
N GLN A 328 -21.07 -12.58 9.42
CA GLN A 328 -19.80 -11.92 9.09
C GLN A 328 -20.03 -10.60 8.36
N TRP A 329 -20.89 -10.58 7.34
CA TRP A 329 -21.23 -9.35 6.63
C TRP A 329 -21.81 -8.29 7.57
N ALA A 330 -22.72 -8.69 8.46
CA ALA A 330 -23.32 -7.77 9.42
C ALA A 330 -22.30 -7.22 10.43
N ILE A 331 -21.31 -8.01 10.83
CA ILE A 331 -20.19 -7.56 11.67
C ILE A 331 -19.31 -6.57 10.90
N ASN A 332 -19.00 -6.84 9.63
CA ASN A 332 -18.16 -5.98 8.79
C ASN A 332 -18.84 -4.63 8.54
N SER A 333 -20.12 -4.65 8.17
CA SER A 333 -20.91 -3.48 7.79
C SER A 333 -21.58 -2.76 8.96
N LEU A 334 -21.24 -3.13 10.21
CA LEU A 334 -21.88 -2.60 11.43
C LEU A 334 -21.86 -1.07 11.53
N TRP A 335 -20.87 -0.42 10.91
CA TRP A 335 -20.70 1.04 10.88
C TRP A 335 -21.08 1.69 9.54
N GLU A 336 -21.16 0.91 8.47
CA GLU A 336 -21.44 1.39 7.11
C GLU A 336 -22.95 1.36 6.82
N ASP A 337 -23.63 0.31 7.29
CA ASP A 337 -25.08 0.10 7.20
C ASP A 337 -25.58 -0.48 8.54
N SER A 338 -25.46 0.32 9.60
CA SER A 338 -25.86 -0.09 10.95
C SER A 338 -27.30 -0.63 11.02
N PRO A 339 -28.32 -0.04 10.37
CA PRO A 339 -29.68 -0.57 10.41
C PRO A 339 -29.77 -2.00 9.86
N ALA A 340 -29.28 -2.26 8.65
CA ALA A 340 -29.37 -3.59 8.06
C ALA A 340 -28.49 -4.62 8.78
N ALA A 341 -27.28 -4.20 9.18
CA ALA A 341 -26.38 -5.04 9.97
C ALA A 341 -27.00 -5.45 11.32
N LEU A 342 -27.57 -4.49 12.06
CA LEU A 342 -28.18 -4.78 13.36
C LEU A 342 -29.41 -5.69 13.23
N GLU A 343 -30.19 -5.59 12.15
CA GLU A 343 -31.29 -6.53 11.91
C GLU A 343 -30.79 -7.96 11.71
N VAL A 344 -29.74 -8.16 10.91
CA VAL A 344 -29.11 -9.49 10.75
C VAL A 344 -28.55 -10.01 12.08
N LEU A 345 -27.87 -9.17 12.86
CA LEU A 345 -27.34 -9.58 14.17
C LEU A 345 -28.44 -9.86 15.21
N LYS A 346 -29.59 -9.20 15.13
CA LYS A 346 -30.75 -9.48 16.01
C LYS A 346 -31.41 -10.81 15.68
N GLN A 347 -31.49 -11.16 14.40
CA GLN A 347 -32.10 -12.40 13.93
C GLN A 347 -31.18 -13.62 14.12
N SER A 348 -29.87 -13.39 14.21
CA SER A 348 -28.90 -14.45 14.46
C SER A 348 -29.04 -15.05 15.85
N SER A 349 -29.05 -16.38 15.91
CA SER A 349 -28.99 -17.13 17.17
C SER A 349 -27.56 -17.26 17.71
N LEU A 350 -26.53 -16.83 16.98
CA LEU A 350 -25.14 -17.00 17.38
C LEU A 350 -24.77 -16.11 18.57
N PRO A 351 -24.00 -16.60 19.54
CA PRO A 351 -23.57 -15.79 20.69
C PRO A 351 -22.70 -14.60 20.26
N VAL A 352 -21.85 -14.78 19.24
CA VAL A 352 -21.01 -13.70 18.69
C VAL A 352 -21.83 -12.51 18.17
N ALA A 353 -23.01 -12.75 17.59
CA ALA A 353 -23.88 -11.67 17.13
C ALA A 353 -24.40 -10.80 18.29
N LYS A 354 -24.72 -11.42 19.44
CA LYS A 354 -25.07 -10.69 20.67
C LYS A 354 -23.88 -9.90 21.21
N ALA A 355 -22.67 -10.47 21.17
CA ALA A 355 -21.44 -9.79 21.61
C ALA A 355 -21.14 -8.53 20.78
N TYR A 356 -21.24 -8.60 19.44
CA TYR A 356 -21.06 -7.42 18.57
C TYR A 356 -22.17 -6.37 18.74
N ARG A 357 -23.41 -6.79 19.02
CA ARG A 357 -24.48 -5.86 19.41
C ARG A 357 -24.19 -5.16 20.75
N ALA A 358 -23.68 -5.89 21.74
CA ALA A 358 -23.28 -5.32 23.02
C ALA A 358 -22.16 -4.28 22.84
N TYR A 359 -21.17 -4.60 22.00
CA TYR A 359 -20.10 -3.69 21.61
C TYR A 359 -20.63 -2.43 20.92
N PHE A 360 -21.49 -2.56 19.91
CA PHE A 360 -22.08 -1.41 19.23
C PHE A 360 -22.87 -0.51 20.18
N GLU A 361 -23.69 -1.11 21.05
CA GLU A 361 -24.45 -0.39 22.07
C GLU A 361 -23.52 0.35 23.04
N PHE A 362 -22.45 -0.28 23.51
CA PHE A 362 -21.48 0.36 24.40
C PHE A 362 -20.80 1.56 23.74
N VAL A 363 -20.36 1.43 22.48
CA VAL A 363 -19.67 2.51 21.78
C VAL A 363 -20.61 3.66 21.44
N THR A 364 -21.88 3.37 21.13
CA THR A 364 -22.85 4.41 20.72
C THR A 364 -23.60 5.07 21.87
N LYS A 365 -23.85 4.35 22.96
CA LYS A 365 -24.66 4.83 24.10
C LYS A 365 -23.95 4.78 25.45
N GLY A 366 -22.73 4.24 25.50
CA GLY A 366 -21.98 4.07 26.73
C GLY A 366 -22.36 2.81 27.51
N PRO A 367 -21.75 2.62 28.69
CA PRO A 367 -22.06 1.49 29.58
C PRO A 367 -23.52 1.52 30.05
N GLY A 368 -24.16 0.35 30.12
CA GLY A 368 -25.56 0.27 30.55
C GLY A 368 -26.12 -1.15 30.63
N ALA A 369 -27.34 -1.26 31.16
CA ALA A 369 -28.02 -2.54 31.35
C ALA A 369 -28.12 -3.36 30.05
N THR A 370 -28.46 -2.71 28.93
CA THR A 370 -28.53 -3.37 27.62
C THR A 370 -27.21 -4.02 27.20
N VAL A 371 -26.08 -3.34 27.44
CA VAL A 371 -24.74 -3.91 27.15
C VAL A 371 -24.48 -5.13 28.02
N ASN A 372 -24.76 -5.01 29.32
CA ASN A 372 -24.58 -6.09 30.29
C ASN A 372 -25.42 -7.31 29.89
N ASP A 373 -26.69 -7.11 29.59
CA ASP A 373 -27.61 -8.19 29.24
C ASP A 373 -27.17 -8.91 27.97
N LEU A 374 -26.81 -8.15 26.92
CA LEU A 374 -26.36 -8.72 25.65
C LEU A 374 -25.06 -9.53 25.81
N MET A 375 -24.04 -8.97 26.46
CA MET A 375 -22.73 -9.64 26.57
C MET A 375 -22.77 -10.81 27.55
N ASN A 376 -23.42 -10.70 28.71
CA ASN A 376 -23.58 -11.83 29.63
C ASN A 376 -24.40 -12.97 28.99
N SER A 377 -25.43 -12.64 28.21
CA SER A 377 -26.20 -13.63 27.45
C SER A 377 -25.34 -14.31 26.37
N ALA A 378 -24.48 -13.54 25.69
CA ALA A 378 -23.54 -14.07 24.70
C ALA A 378 -22.57 -15.07 25.34
N ILE A 379 -21.97 -14.71 26.48
CA ILE A 379 -21.07 -15.56 27.26
C ILE A 379 -21.75 -16.84 27.70
N LYS A 380 -22.89 -16.74 28.41
CA LYS A 380 -23.61 -17.92 28.92
C LYS A 380 -23.96 -18.89 27.79
N GLN A 381 -24.38 -18.37 26.64
CA GLN A 381 -24.68 -19.18 25.48
C GLN A 381 -23.43 -19.80 24.84
N ALA A 382 -22.36 -19.04 24.68
CA ALA A 382 -21.12 -19.50 24.05
C ALA A 382 -20.42 -20.61 24.85
N PHE A 383 -20.45 -20.51 26.18
CA PHE A 383 -19.70 -21.40 27.08
C PHE A 383 -20.53 -22.54 27.69
N ALA A 384 -21.83 -22.64 27.37
CA ALA A 384 -22.74 -23.65 27.94
C ALA A 384 -22.22 -25.10 27.81
N ASN A 385 -21.45 -25.40 26.76
CA ASN A 385 -20.94 -26.75 26.46
C ASN A 385 -19.40 -26.80 26.32
N VAL A 386 -18.68 -25.75 26.70
CA VAL A 386 -17.22 -25.69 26.56
C VAL A 386 -16.58 -26.36 27.77
N LYS A 387 -15.93 -27.51 27.54
CA LYS A 387 -15.13 -28.24 28.55
C LYS A 387 -13.65 -27.92 28.36
N SER A 388 -13.18 -26.80 28.88
CA SER A 388 -11.73 -26.50 28.86
C SER A 388 -11.33 -25.59 30.01
N ASP A 389 -10.03 -25.54 30.33
CA ASP A 389 -9.42 -24.57 31.26
C ASP A 389 -9.45 -23.12 30.72
N PHE A 390 -10.01 -22.95 29.54
CA PHE A 390 -10.34 -21.68 28.93
C PHE A 390 -11.86 -21.45 29.05
N PRO A 391 -12.30 -20.24 29.44
CA PRO A 391 -11.53 -19.00 29.52
C PRO A 391 -11.03 -18.69 30.94
N ARG A 392 -10.09 -17.73 31.09
CA ARG A 392 -9.61 -17.24 32.40
C ARG A 392 -10.62 -16.29 33.09
N PHE A 393 -11.92 -16.57 32.98
CA PHE A 393 -13.00 -15.88 33.67
C PHE A 393 -14.16 -16.86 33.93
N ASP A 394 -15.09 -16.50 34.81
CA ASP A 394 -16.25 -17.33 35.17
C ASP A 394 -17.43 -17.07 34.20
N PRO A 395 -17.75 -18.00 33.27
CA PRO A 395 -18.84 -17.80 32.32
C PRO A 395 -20.25 -17.83 32.97
N SER A 396 -20.36 -18.24 34.23
CA SER A 396 -21.62 -18.25 34.98
C SER A 396 -21.90 -16.93 35.71
N ALA A 397 -20.88 -16.11 35.92
CA ALA A 397 -20.99 -14.82 36.58
C ALA A 397 -21.77 -13.80 35.73
N THR A 398 -22.25 -12.74 36.38
CA THR A 398 -22.89 -11.60 35.72
C THR A 398 -21.97 -10.38 35.85
N TYR A 399 -21.50 -9.89 34.70
CA TYR A 399 -20.55 -8.80 34.59
C TYR A 399 -21.24 -7.47 34.29
N ALA A 400 -20.77 -6.40 34.91
CA ALA A 400 -21.09 -5.03 34.51
C ALA A 400 -19.93 -4.47 33.68
N TYR A 401 -20.24 -4.00 32.47
CA TYR A 401 -19.24 -3.46 31.56
C TYR A 401 -19.21 -1.95 31.69
N VAL A 402 -18.14 -1.44 32.34
CA VAL A 402 -17.88 0.00 32.52
C VAL A 402 -16.71 0.48 31.68
N ASN A 403 -15.86 -0.43 31.21
CA ASN A 403 -14.70 -0.15 30.38
C ASN A 403 -14.76 -0.99 29.08
N ILE A 404 -14.15 -0.45 28.02
CA ILE A 404 -14.20 -1.06 26.68
C ILE A 404 -13.23 -2.23 26.57
N GLU A 405 -12.15 -2.22 27.36
CA GLU A 405 -11.12 -3.26 27.43
C GLU A 405 -11.70 -4.62 27.83
N GLN A 406 -12.47 -4.66 28.91
CA GLN A 406 -13.12 -5.88 29.40
C GLN A 406 -14.20 -6.36 28.43
N LEU A 407 -14.94 -5.44 27.80
CA LEU A 407 -15.95 -5.77 26.81
C LEU A 407 -15.32 -6.42 25.57
N ILE A 408 -14.25 -5.84 25.03
CA ILE A 408 -13.52 -6.39 23.87
C ILE A 408 -12.84 -7.71 24.22
N LEU A 409 -12.29 -7.85 25.43
CA LEU A 409 -11.73 -9.12 25.90
C LEU A 409 -12.78 -10.24 25.93
N HIS A 410 -13.97 -9.97 26.49
CA HIS A 410 -15.05 -10.95 26.53
C HIS A 410 -15.64 -11.22 25.14
N LEU A 411 -15.72 -10.21 24.26
CA LEU A 411 -16.09 -10.39 22.86
C LEU A 411 -15.14 -11.38 22.16
N ARG A 412 -13.83 -11.21 22.34
CA ARG A 412 -12.81 -12.14 21.81
C ARG A 412 -13.00 -13.55 22.33
N TYR A 413 -13.31 -13.72 23.61
CA TYR A 413 -13.57 -15.04 24.19
C TYR A 413 -14.81 -15.71 23.59
N VAL A 414 -15.91 -14.96 23.43
CA VAL A 414 -17.12 -15.47 22.77
C VAL A 414 -16.83 -15.88 21.32
N GLN A 415 -16.06 -15.07 20.60
CA GLN A 415 -15.72 -15.35 19.21
C GLN A 415 -14.89 -16.63 19.07
N GLN A 416 -13.91 -16.83 19.97
CA GLN A 416 -13.03 -18.00 19.94
C GLN A 416 -13.74 -19.35 20.08
N VAL A 417 -14.84 -19.39 20.85
CA VAL A 417 -15.61 -20.64 21.08
C VAL A 417 -16.86 -20.76 20.20
N SER A 418 -17.06 -19.82 19.27
CA SER A 418 -18.23 -19.82 18.40
C SER A 418 -18.07 -20.82 17.24
N PRO A 419 -19.09 -21.62 16.90
CA PRO A 419 -19.01 -22.73 15.94
C PRO A 419 -18.99 -22.31 14.44
N GLN A 420 -18.82 -21.03 14.14
CA GLN A 420 -18.68 -20.50 12.77
C GLN A 420 -17.41 -19.66 12.71
N GLU A 421 -16.68 -19.72 11.58
CA GLU A 421 -15.47 -18.92 11.28
C GLU A 421 -15.81 -17.43 11.14
N VAL A 422 -16.31 -16.82 12.21
CA VAL A 422 -16.55 -15.40 12.30
C VAL A 422 -15.22 -14.72 12.63
N GLU A 423 -14.73 -13.96 11.68
CA GLU A 423 -13.49 -13.22 11.73
C GLU A 423 -13.67 -11.89 12.46
N ALA A 424 -12.70 -11.52 13.30
CA ALA A 424 -12.73 -10.23 13.99
C ALA A 424 -12.52 -9.12 12.95
N PRO A 425 -13.38 -8.09 12.93
CA PRO A 425 -13.37 -7.12 11.86
C PRO A 425 -12.29 -6.06 12.07
N CYS A 426 -11.88 -5.49 10.97
CA CYS A 426 -10.71 -4.62 10.93
C CYS A 426 -10.94 -3.27 11.56
N TRP A 427 -12.16 -2.76 11.43
CA TRP A 427 -12.59 -1.56 12.11
C TRP A 427 -12.45 -1.66 13.64
N LEU A 428 -12.42 -2.87 14.23
CA LEU A 428 -12.28 -3.04 15.69
C LEU A 428 -10.90 -2.57 16.16
N PHE A 429 -9.87 -2.92 15.38
CA PHE A 429 -8.48 -2.52 15.63
C PHE A 429 -8.25 -1.04 15.29
N SER A 430 -8.98 -0.51 14.31
CA SER A 430 -8.99 0.92 14.00
C SER A 430 -9.59 1.76 15.13
N LYS A 431 -10.73 1.34 15.67
CA LYS A 431 -11.47 2.09 16.69
C LYS A 431 -10.87 1.93 18.09
N HIS A 432 -10.28 0.77 18.39
CA HIS A 432 -9.74 0.46 19.71
C HIS A 432 -8.38 -0.23 19.62
N PRO A 433 -7.33 0.42 19.10
CA PRO A 433 -6.05 -0.22 18.84
C PRO A 433 -5.47 -0.87 20.10
N GLY A 434 -5.36 -0.14 21.22
CA GLY A 434 -4.86 -0.71 22.48
C GLY A 434 -5.69 -1.88 23.01
N PRO A 435 -6.99 -1.67 23.30
CA PRO A 435 -7.87 -2.74 23.81
C PRO A 435 -7.98 -3.97 22.90
N ALA A 436 -8.13 -3.76 21.58
CA ALA A 436 -8.21 -4.85 20.61
C ALA A 436 -6.87 -5.60 20.51
N LEU A 437 -5.73 -4.90 20.45
CA LEU A 437 -4.43 -5.57 20.43
C LEU A 437 -4.21 -6.36 21.72
N ASN A 438 -4.53 -5.83 22.89
CA ASN A 438 -4.40 -6.57 24.14
C ASN A 438 -5.26 -7.84 24.17
N ALA A 439 -6.49 -7.79 23.64
CA ALA A 439 -7.37 -8.95 23.60
C ALA A 439 -6.95 -10.00 22.55
N PHE A 440 -6.44 -9.58 21.39
CA PHE A 440 -6.18 -10.45 20.25
C PHE A 440 -4.69 -10.81 20.02
N SER A 441 -3.74 -10.19 20.72
CA SER A 441 -2.28 -10.40 20.54
C SER A 441 -1.69 -11.68 21.17
N ALA A 442 -2.43 -12.37 22.04
CA ALA A 442 -1.92 -13.59 22.68
C ALA A 442 -1.88 -14.75 21.67
N SER A 443 -0.67 -15.09 21.19
CA SER A 443 -0.29 -16.32 20.46
C SER A 443 -1.44 -16.94 19.66
N SER A 444 -1.87 -16.24 18.61
CA SER A 444 -3.06 -16.57 17.81
C SER A 444 -2.98 -17.92 17.08
N GLN A 445 -1.78 -18.50 16.92
CA GLN A 445 -1.57 -19.78 16.24
C GLN A 445 -2.14 -21.00 16.99
N THR A 446 -2.36 -20.92 18.31
CA THR A 446 -2.80 -22.06 19.13
C THR A 446 -4.24 -21.95 19.65
N LEU A 447 -4.91 -20.80 19.44
CA LEU A 447 -6.16 -20.49 20.13
C LEU A 447 -7.42 -20.51 19.23
N GLY A 448 -7.33 -20.82 17.94
CA GLY A 448 -8.52 -20.86 17.06
C GLY A 448 -9.13 -19.47 16.84
N LEU A 449 -8.31 -18.42 16.86
CA LEU A 449 -8.74 -17.04 16.64
C LEU A 449 -8.69 -16.70 15.15
N HIS A 450 -9.83 -16.32 14.58
CA HIS A 450 -9.94 -15.87 13.20
C HIS A 450 -10.07 -14.34 13.17
N MET A 451 -9.17 -13.68 12.45
CA MET A 451 -9.18 -12.23 12.25
C MET A 451 -9.22 -11.95 10.77
N GLN A 452 -9.99 -10.93 10.37
CA GLN A 452 -10.02 -10.51 8.98
C GLN A 452 -8.64 -10.00 8.55
N ASN A 453 -8.40 -9.99 7.24
CA ASN A 453 -7.19 -9.38 6.67
C ASN A 453 -7.27 -7.85 6.74
N CYS A 454 -6.86 -7.26 7.85
CA CYS A 454 -7.18 -5.88 8.21
C CYS A 454 -6.41 -4.76 7.56
N GLY A 455 -6.15 -4.93 6.27
CA GLY A 455 -5.04 -4.24 5.64
C GLY A 455 -3.73 -4.65 6.32
N GLY A 456 -2.64 -4.15 5.77
CA GLY A 456 -1.32 -4.38 6.32
C GLY A 456 -0.33 -4.79 5.25
N PHE A 457 0.52 -5.76 5.55
CA PHE A 457 1.54 -6.20 4.60
C PHE A 457 0.94 -6.65 3.26
N TRP A 458 -0.29 -7.16 3.24
CA TRP A 458 -0.95 -7.59 2.00
C TRP A 458 -1.31 -6.45 1.04
N ASP A 459 -1.29 -5.19 1.48
CA ASP A 459 -1.48 -4.04 0.60
C ASP A 459 -0.19 -3.69 -0.16
N TRP A 460 0.96 -4.27 0.24
CA TRP A 460 2.23 -4.07 -0.45
C TRP A 460 2.31 -4.99 -1.66
N GLU A 461 2.58 -4.41 -2.83
CA GLU A 461 2.81 -5.17 -4.06
C GLU A 461 3.86 -6.26 -3.80
N GLU A 462 4.97 -5.94 -3.13
CA GLU A 462 6.06 -6.88 -2.87
C GLU A 462 5.64 -8.10 -2.03
N VAL A 463 4.69 -7.94 -1.12
CA VAL A 463 4.16 -9.05 -0.31
C VAL A 463 3.23 -9.92 -1.14
N GLN A 464 2.38 -9.31 -1.97
CA GLN A 464 1.50 -10.05 -2.88
C GLN A 464 2.32 -10.86 -3.89
N LEU A 465 3.39 -10.28 -4.45
CA LEU A 465 4.30 -10.99 -5.34
C LEU A 465 5.01 -12.12 -4.60
N LEU A 466 5.51 -11.87 -3.39
CA LEU A 466 6.23 -12.88 -2.60
C LEU A 466 5.35 -14.12 -2.41
N HIS A 467 4.09 -13.90 -2.01
CA HIS A 467 3.14 -14.99 -1.82
C HIS A 467 2.82 -15.72 -3.13
N ALA A 468 2.55 -14.99 -4.21
CA ALA A 468 2.24 -15.60 -5.50
C ALA A 468 3.40 -16.47 -6.05
N ILE A 469 4.64 -16.03 -5.86
CA ILE A 469 5.83 -16.82 -6.24
C ILE A 469 5.97 -18.04 -5.34
N ALA A 470 5.80 -17.86 -4.02
CA ALA A 470 5.93 -18.94 -3.05
C ALA A 470 4.90 -20.05 -3.30
N GLN A 471 3.64 -19.71 -3.59
CA GLN A 471 2.60 -20.67 -3.92
C GLN A 471 2.91 -21.48 -5.19
N ASP A 472 3.32 -20.80 -6.27
CA ASP A 472 3.65 -21.47 -7.54
C ASP A 472 4.88 -22.37 -7.38
N ILE A 473 5.89 -21.92 -6.65
CA ILE A 473 7.05 -22.76 -6.31
C ILE A 473 6.58 -23.93 -5.45
N GLY A 474 5.79 -23.71 -4.40
CA GLY A 474 5.32 -24.71 -3.44
C GLY A 474 4.45 -25.83 -4.03
N ALA A 475 3.72 -25.53 -5.12
CA ALA A 475 2.66 -26.35 -5.67
C ALA A 475 1.57 -26.68 -4.63
N ALA A 476 1.23 -25.71 -3.77
CA ALA A 476 0.18 -25.85 -2.78
C ALA A 476 -1.20 -25.73 -3.46
N ASP A 477 -2.10 -26.68 -3.18
CA ASP A 477 -3.41 -26.74 -3.84
C ASP A 477 -4.36 -25.60 -3.44
N HIS A 478 -4.12 -24.90 -2.32
CA HIS A 478 -4.97 -23.78 -1.90
C HIS A 478 -4.21 -22.73 -1.06
N PRO A 479 -4.59 -21.44 -1.13
CA PRO A 479 -4.11 -20.42 -0.20
C PRO A 479 -4.53 -20.78 1.23
N SER A 480 -3.56 -21.16 2.06
CA SER A 480 -3.78 -21.32 3.50
C SER A 480 -3.71 -19.94 4.16
N HIS A 481 -4.86 -19.32 4.43
CA HIS A 481 -4.96 -18.06 5.20
C HIS A 481 -4.70 -18.24 6.71
N SER A 482 -4.12 -19.36 7.14
CA SER A 482 -3.89 -19.69 8.55
C SER A 482 -2.96 -18.71 9.30
N SER A 483 -2.19 -17.91 8.57
CA SER A 483 -1.25 -16.94 9.13
C SER A 483 -1.81 -15.50 9.28
N THR A 484 -3.03 -15.22 8.79
CA THR A 484 -3.64 -13.88 8.84
C THR A 484 -3.63 -13.23 10.23
N PRO A 485 -3.99 -13.94 11.32
CA PRO A 485 -3.97 -13.35 12.66
C PRO A 485 -2.56 -12.98 13.15
N VAL A 486 -1.55 -13.75 12.74
CA VAL A 486 -0.15 -13.50 13.09
C VAL A 486 0.37 -12.29 12.34
N LEU A 487 0.08 -12.20 11.04
CA LEU A 487 0.44 -11.05 10.22
C LEU A 487 -0.19 -9.76 10.73
N ALA A 488 -1.47 -9.81 11.13
CA ALA A 488 -2.13 -8.68 11.77
C ALA A 488 -1.44 -8.27 13.08
N SER A 489 -1.00 -9.24 13.90
CA SER A 489 -0.26 -8.93 15.14
C SER A 489 1.09 -8.26 14.85
N TYR A 490 1.83 -8.77 13.86
CA TYR A 490 3.12 -8.20 13.45
C TYR A 490 2.96 -6.82 12.83
N PHE A 491 1.87 -6.57 12.10
CA PHE A 491 1.59 -5.26 11.52
C PHE A 491 1.19 -4.24 12.61
N LEU A 492 0.20 -4.56 13.43
CA LEU A 492 -0.44 -3.59 14.33
C LEU A 492 0.35 -3.33 15.62
N ASN A 493 1.07 -4.33 16.15
CA ASN A 493 1.88 -4.20 17.35
C ASN A 493 3.17 -5.01 17.24
N PRO A 494 4.16 -4.52 16.47
CA PRO A 494 5.46 -5.17 16.35
C PRO A 494 6.11 -5.38 17.72
N GLN A 495 6.49 -6.63 18.02
CA GLN A 495 7.24 -6.98 19.23
C GLN A 495 8.48 -7.78 18.82
N ALA A 496 9.63 -7.44 19.42
CA ALA A 496 10.87 -8.15 19.16
C ALA A 496 10.74 -9.62 19.56
N PRO A 497 11.08 -10.58 18.68
CA PRO A 497 11.15 -11.99 19.06
C PRO A 497 12.23 -12.21 20.12
N ASP A 498 12.03 -13.19 21.03
CA ASP A 498 13.06 -13.57 21.99
C ASP A 498 14.29 -14.18 21.30
N ALA A 499 15.44 -14.19 22.02
CA ALA A 499 16.72 -14.61 21.44
C ALA A 499 16.72 -16.05 20.88
N ALA A 500 15.92 -16.96 21.46
CA ALA A 500 15.79 -18.33 20.97
C ALA A 500 15.05 -18.34 19.62
N THR A 501 13.92 -17.63 19.54
CA THR A 501 13.13 -17.46 18.33
C THR A 501 13.92 -16.78 17.23
N GLN A 502 14.73 -15.76 17.55
CA GLN A 502 15.61 -15.11 16.57
C GLN A 502 16.60 -16.10 15.95
N LYS A 503 17.19 -16.99 16.78
CA LYS A 503 18.12 -18.02 16.30
C LYS A 503 17.41 -19.04 15.41
N GLU A 504 16.22 -19.49 15.80
CA GLU A 504 15.40 -20.42 15.02
C GLU A 504 15.01 -19.84 13.67
N LEU A 505 14.62 -18.57 13.61
CA LEU A 505 14.26 -17.88 12.36
C LEU A 505 15.47 -17.75 11.41
N LYS A 506 16.65 -17.40 11.96
CA LYS A 506 17.90 -17.36 11.19
C LYS A 506 18.26 -18.74 10.62
N GLN A 507 18.14 -19.80 11.43
CA GLN A 507 18.41 -21.17 11.00
C GLN A 507 17.40 -21.66 9.97
N TRP A 508 16.11 -21.41 10.19
CA TRP A 508 15.04 -21.72 9.25
C TRP A 508 15.29 -21.08 7.87
N ASN A 509 15.60 -19.77 7.85
CA ASN A 509 15.87 -19.06 6.60
C ASN A 509 17.12 -19.61 5.89
N ALA A 510 18.17 -19.95 6.63
CA ALA A 510 19.38 -20.54 6.06
C ALA A 510 19.12 -21.92 5.43
N THR A 511 18.39 -22.80 6.13
CA THR A 511 18.00 -24.12 5.61
C THR A 511 17.15 -23.98 4.35
N LEU A 512 16.13 -23.12 4.38
CA LEU A 512 15.26 -22.86 3.25
C LEU A 512 16.06 -22.45 2.00
N TRP A 513 16.95 -21.46 2.14
CA TRP A 513 17.76 -21.00 1.01
C TRP A 513 18.74 -22.05 0.50
N SER A 514 19.35 -22.84 1.38
CA SER A 514 20.22 -23.95 0.97
C SER A 514 19.45 -24.93 0.07
N ASN A 515 18.25 -25.33 0.49
CA ASN A 515 17.45 -26.31 -0.22
C ASN A 515 16.83 -25.74 -1.51
N LEU A 516 16.35 -24.50 -1.50
CA LEU A 516 15.87 -23.82 -2.70
C LEU A 516 16.96 -23.66 -3.76
N ASN A 517 18.18 -23.31 -3.36
CA ASN A 517 19.32 -23.19 -4.28
C ASN A 517 19.74 -24.54 -4.87
N ALA A 518 19.70 -25.61 -4.07
CA ALA A 518 19.99 -26.97 -4.54
C ALA A 518 18.90 -27.53 -5.47
N TRP A 519 17.65 -27.11 -5.26
CA TRP A 519 16.54 -27.44 -6.15
C TRP A 519 16.62 -26.65 -7.46
N SER A 520 16.90 -25.35 -7.39
CA SER A 520 16.88 -24.48 -8.57
C SER A 520 17.99 -24.76 -9.56
N SER A 521 19.14 -25.29 -9.10
CA SER A 521 20.26 -25.67 -9.96
C SER A 521 19.97 -26.86 -10.89
N ARG A 522 18.84 -27.55 -10.70
CA ARG A 522 18.45 -28.72 -11.50
C ARG A 522 17.85 -28.35 -12.85
N ASP A 523 17.28 -27.16 -12.98
CA ASP A 523 16.61 -26.70 -14.20
C ASP A 523 16.69 -25.17 -14.34
N PRO A 524 17.03 -24.63 -15.53
CA PRO A 524 17.05 -23.18 -15.77
C PRO A 524 15.74 -22.46 -15.44
N MET A 525 14.59 -23.09 -15.67
CA MET A 525 13.29 -22.53 -15.32
C MET A 525 13.14 -22.37 -13.80
N PHE A 526 13.58 -23.36 -13.01
CA PHE A 526 13.58 -23.25 -11.56
C PHE A 526 14.56 -22.20 -11.07
N THR A 527 15.70 -22.04 -11.74
CA THR A 527 16.64 -20.93 -11.49
C THR A 527 15.97 -19.57 -11.67
N ASP A 528 15.22 -19.38 -12.75
CA ASP A 528 14.50 -18.12 -13.00
C ASP A 528 13.42 -17.85 -11.95
N MET A 529 12.65 -18.88 -11.55
CA MET A 529 11.64 -18.76 -10.50
C MET A 529 12.27 -18.41 -9.15
N VAL A 530 13.36 -19.08 -8.76
CA VAL A 530 14.05 -18.81 -7.49
C VAL A 530 14.76 -17.45 -7.51
N ASN A 531 15.26 -16.99 -8.67
CA ASN A 531 15.79 -15.63 -8.79
C ASN A 531 14.69 -14.58 -8.59
N ALA A 532 13.51 -14.79 -9.17
CA ALA A 532 12.35 -13.92 -8.91
C ALA A 532 11.96 -13.95 -7.42
N LEU A 533 11.93 -15.13 -6.80
CA LEU A 533 11.68 -15.25 -5.36
C LEU A 533 12.72 -14.47 -4.54
N LYS A 534 14.01 -14.59 -4.83
CA LYS A 534 15.08 -13.85 -4.12
C LYS A 534 14.92 -12.35 -4.21
N ILE A 535 14.66 -11.81 -5.41
CA ILE A 535 14.48 -10.37 -5.61
C ILE A 535 13.34 -9.87 -4.72
N THR A 536 12.18 -10.52 -4.81
CA THR A 536 11.00 -10.11 -4.05
C THR A 536 11.19 -10.33 -2.56
N TRP A 537 11.72 -11.48 -2.15
CA TRP A 537 11.97 -11.81 -0.75
C TRP A 537 12.85 -10.79 -0.05
N PHE A 538 14.02 -10.49 -0.62
CA PHE A 538 14.96 -9.58 0.02
C PHE A 538 14.49 -8.14 -0.05
N GLN A 539 13.74 -7.74 -1.09
CA GLN A 539 13.08 -6.45 -1.12
C GLN A 539 12.03 -6.33 0.00
N THR A 540 11.13 -7.31 0.11
CA THR A 540 10.12 -7.35 1.17
C THR A 540 10.77 -7.34 2.54
N GLN A 541 11.89 -8.06 2.72
CA GLN A 541 12.64 -8.04 3.98
C GLN A 541 13.18 -6.65 4.32
N VAL A 542 13.78 -5.94 3.35
CA VAL A 542 14.28 -4.57 3.53
C VAL A 542 13.13 -3.63 3.96
N LEU A 543 11.96 -3.72 3.33
CA LEU A 543 10.78 -2.93 3.67
C LEU A 543 10.28 -3.24 5.08
N LEU A 544 10.14 -4.53 5.42
CA LEU A 544 9.71 -4.96 6.75
C LEU A 544 10.68 -4.51 7.85
N GLU A 545 11.99 -4.59 7.62
CA GLU A 545 13.00 -4.08 8.53
C GLU A 545 12.80 -2.59 8.81
N ASP A 546 12.59 -1.76 7.78
CA ASP A 546 12.33 -0.33 7.95
C ASP A 546 10.99 -0.04 8.62
N TYR A 547 9.96 -0.80 8.29
CA TYR A 547 8.66 -0.73 8.97
C TYR A 547 8.84 -0.96 10.47
N TYR A 548 9.52 -2.02 10.89
CA TYR A 548 9.73 -2.31 12.30
C TYR A 548 10.65 -1.30 13.00
N MET A 549 11.65 -0.78 12.30
CA MET A 549 12.46 0.32 12.83
C MET A 549 11.65 1.62 13.02
N ASN A 550 10.59 1.87 12.21
CA ASN A 550 9.65 2.98 12.46
C ASN A 550 8.87 2.80 13.77
N TYR A 551 8.70 1.56 14.23
CA TYR A 551 8.11 1.22 15.53
C TYR A 551 9.13 1.17 16.68
N GLY A 552 10.38 1.60 16.42
CA GLY A 552 11.41 1.73 17.45
C GLY A 552 12.21 0.45 17.74
N LEU A 553 12.01 -0.62 16.97
CA LEU A 553 12.86 -1.82 17.08
C LEU A 553 14.28 -1.53 16.58
N LYS A 554 15.27 -2.14 17.24
CA LYS A 554 16.66 -2.10 16.76
C LYS A 554 16.82 -2.93 15.49
N ALA A 555 17.86 -2.65 14.71
CA ALA A 555 18.09 -3.32 13.42
C ALA A 555 18.08 -4.86 13.50
N GLU A 556 18.68 -5.46 14.55
CA GLU A 556 18.67 -6.92 14.72
C GLU A 556 17.28 -7.47 15.05
N GLU A 557 16.54 -6.79 15.94
CA GLU A 557 15.17 -7.15 16.32
C GLU A 557 14.21 -7.02 15.13
N ALA A 558 14.35 -5.93 14.36
CA ALA A 558 13.61 -5.68 13.13
C ALA A 558 13.91 -6.75 12.06
N THR A 559 15.17 -7.16 11.92
CA THR A 559 15.56 -8.26 11.01
C THR A 559 14.89 -9.57 11.41
N ALA A 560 14.90 -9.91 12.70
CA ALA A 560 14.28 -11.13 13.16
C ALA A 560 12.75 -11.11 12.95
N LEU A 561 12.09 -10.00 13.27
CA LEU A 561 10.65 -9.88 13.06
C LEU A 561 10.29 -9.86 11.57
N ALA A 562 11.11 -9.27 10.70
CA ALA A 562 10.94 -9.34 9.25
C ALA A 562 11.00 -10.79 8.74
N LEU A 563 11.93 -11.61 9.24
CA LEU A 563 11.97 -13.04 8.91
C LEU A 563 10.75 -13.80 9.44
N ALA A 564 10.26 -13.46 10.63
CA ALA A 564 9.03 -14.05 11.17
C ALA A 564 7.82 -13.74 10.28
N THR A 565 7.71 -12.49 9.82
CA THR A 565 6.65 -12.04 8.92
C THR A 565 6.71 -12.72 7.56
N ILE A 566 7.90 -12.81 6.96
CA ILE A 566 8.08 -13.53 5.70
C ILE A 566 7.76 -15.02 5.86
N LYS A 567 8.17 -15.65 6.98
CA LYS A 567 7.79 -17.03 7.31
C LYS A 567 6.27 -17.20 7.41
N ALA A 568 5.57 -16.22 7.98
CA ALA A 568 4.11 -16.23 8.04
C ALA A 568 3.46 -16.02 6.64
N ILE A 569 4.09 -15.27 5.73
CA ILE A 569 3.59 -15.04 4.36
C ILE A 569 3.80 -16.26 3.45
N ALA A 570 4.99 -16.85 3.48
CA ALA A 570 5.46 -17.80 2.46
C ALA A 570 5.94 -19.15 3.02
N GLY A 571 6.06 -19.29 4.33
CA GLY A 571 6.70 -20.45 4.95
C GLY A 571 5.93 -21.76 4.76
N GLU A 572 4.60 -21.71 4.79
CA GLU A 572 3.76 -22.90 4.57
C GLU A 572 3.82 -23.35 3.10
N ASP A 573 3.76 -22.40 2.17
CA ASP A 573 3.89 -22.68 0.72
C ASP A 573 5.26 -23.30 0.40
N LEU A 574 6.30 -22.88 1.10
CA LEU A 574 7.68 -23.36 0.91
C LEU A 574 8.08 -24.50 1.86
N LYS A 575 7.15 -25.09 2.63
CA LYS A 575 7.46 -26.10 3.65
C LYS A 575 8.17 -27.34 3.11
N ARG A 576 7.97 -27.67 1.83
CA ARG A 576 8.63 -28.82 1.19
C ARG A 576 10.16 -28.68 1.07
N PHE A 577 10.68 -27.49 1.33
CA PHE A 577 12.11 -27.18 1.33
C PHE A 577 12.69 -27.09 2.75
N MET A 578 11.93 -27.47 3.77
CA MET A 578 12.35 -27.42 5.17
C MET A 578 12.89 -28.74 5.70
#